data_AF-A0A848VN34-F1
#
_entry.id   AF-A0A848VN34-F1
#
_cell.length_a   1.000
_cell.length_b   1.000
_cell.length_c   1.000
_cell.angle_alpha   90.00
_cell.angle_beta   90.00
_cell.angle_gamma   90.00
#
_symmetry.space_group_name_H-M   'P 1'
#
loop_
_entity.id
_entity.type
_entity.pdbx_description
1 polymer ?
#
loop_
_entity_poly.entity_id
_entity_poly.type
_entity_poly.pdbx_seq_one_letter_code
_entity_poly.pdbx_strand_id
1 'polypeptide(L)'
;MRPIVLITLILGVAACATEPSESSRFGLTERAVQERAAPELRDLADGTAAMAERLKALADSTDQFPHINAQASSARVRRLRENGPPADPQERFYWEVNLSQELVNVGNVQEGVDLLEDIWLRYGDIAPPRERLALKDYRAIAHLRLAQITQCPGNIHRCRWPIEEAYPDKAAIRKAIVLYREILDEAPDDMNSVWMLNVAARMAGTWPRDVPTEFRLPESAVTPESDFPRWVDRAPDAGVAVEGLSGSEVMDDFNGDGLLDLLVSSSALRDQLRLFLNNGDGTFQEVTEEAGLTGLAGGLVLWQADYDNDGDLDVFVSRGAWQYHGFPNSLLRNNGDGTFSDVTVSAGLG
;
A
#
# COMPACT_ATOMS: atom_id res chain seq x y z
N MET A 1 11.49 -19.08 29.75
CA MET A 1 11.52 -17.74 29.13
C MET A 1 11.79 -17.93 27.65
N ARG A 2 10.79 -17.66 26.80
CA ARG A 2 10.89 -17.75 25.34
C ARG A 2 10.51 -16.37 24.77
N PRO A 3 11.17 -15.90 23.70
CA PRO A 3 11.09 -14.52 23.26
C PRO A 3 9.76 -14.22 22.57
N ILE A 4 9.27 -13.00 22.77
CA ILE A 4 8.12 -12.39 22.11
C ILE A 4 8.58 -11.96 20.71
N VAL A 5 7.96 -12.50 19.67
CA VAL A 5 8.14 -12.05 18.28
C VAL A 5 7.03 -11.05 17.98
N LEU A 6 7.40 -9.79 17.81
CA LEU A 6 6.53 -8.71 17.34
C LEU A 6 6.30 -8.92 15.83
N ILE A 7 5.10 -9.32 15.43
CA ILE A 7 4.74 -9.49 14.02
C ILE A 7 4.02 -8.22 13.54
N THR A 8 4.70 -7.46 12.70
CA THR A 8 4.16 -6.37 11.89
C THR A 8 3.20 -6.95 10.85
N LEU A 9 1.98 -6.41 10.78
CA LEU A 9 0.97 -6.80 9.78
C LEU A 9 1.48 -6.53 8.36
N ILE A 10 1.73 -7.61 7.60
CA ILE A 10 1.67 -7.59 6.13
C ILE A 10 0.42 -8.40 5.76
N LEU A 11 -0.60 -7.72 5.24
CA LEU A 11 -1.75 -8.34 4.60
C LEU A 11 -1.28 -8.98 3.29
N GLY A 12 -1.30 -10.32 3.23
CA GLY A 12 -0.93 -11.09 2.06
C GLY A 12 -1.21 -12.59 2.21
N VAL A 13 -2.40 -12.97 1.75
CA VAL A 13 -2.79 -14.27 1.17
C VAL A 13 -2.93 -15.50 2.10
N ALA A 14 -4.13 -16.07 1.99
CA ALA A 14 -4.56 -17.34 2.55
C ALA A 14 -3.66 -18.52 2.15
N ALA A 15 -3.30 -19.33 3.14
CA ALA A 15 -2.81 -20.69 2.96
C ALA A 15 -3.93 -21.68 3.30
N CYS A 16 -4.22 -22.61 2.39
CA CYS A 16 -4.71 -23.93 2.75
C CYS A 16 -4.09 -24.95 1.79
N ALA A 17 -3.25 -25.81 2.36
CA ALA A 17 -2.53 -26.89 1.71
C ALA A 17 -3.41 -28.13 1.49
N THR A 18 -3.15 -28.89 0.42
CA THR A 18 -3.05 -30.36 0.44
C THR A 18 -2.02 -30.81 -0.62
N GLU A 19 -1.25 -31.86 -0.29
CA GLU A 19 0.05 -32.29 -0.85
C GLU A 19 -0.03 -33.26 -2.08
N PRO A 20 1.02 -34.04 -2.46
CA PRO A 20 2.12 -33.66 -3.35
C PRO A 20 2.22 -34.58 -4.59
N SER A 21 2.64 -34.07 -5.75
CA SER A 21 3.48 -34.83 -6.70
C SER A 21 3.92 -33.97 -7.89
N GLU A 22 5.08 -34.34 -8.40
CA GLU A 22 5.68 -33.89 -9.67
C GLU A 22 6.35 -32.52 -9.68
N SER A 23 7.58 -32.55 -9.16
CA SER A 23 8.73 -31.85 -9.72
C SER A 23 8.65 -31.67 -11.25
N SER A 24 9.12 -30.49 -11.69
CA SER A 24 9.35 -30.04 -13.08
C SER A 24 8.21 -29.22 -13.70
N ARG A 25 8.24 -27.90 -13.44
CA ARG A 25 7.85 -26.82 -14.38
C ARG A 25 8.05 -25.42 -13.78
N PHE A 26 9.24 -25.15 -13.23
CA PHE A 26 9.73 -23.78 -13.11
C PHE A 26 11.03 -23.65 -13.90
N GLY A 27 10.87 -23.77 -15.22
CA GLY A 27 11.81 -23.25 -16.21
C GLY A 27 11.23 -21.96 -16.77
N LEU A 28 10.99 -20.96 -15.92
CA LEU A 28 10.90 -19.58 -16.39
C LEU A 28 12.34 -19.09 -16.42
N THR A 29 12.99 -19.27 -17.56
CA THR A 29 14.29 -18.68 -17.83
C THR A 29 14.21 -17.17 -17.61
N GLU A 30 15.13 -16.64 -16.81
CA GLU A 30 15.43 -15.20 -16.60
C GLU A 30 15.52 -14.39 -17.91
N ARG A 31 15.59 -15.05 -19.07
CA ARG A 31 15.63 -14.46 -20.41
C ARG A 31 14.38 -13.70 -20.85
N ALA A 32 13.19 -13.97 -20.30
CA ALA A 32 11.96 -13.31 -20.79
C ALA A 32 11.79 -11.86 -20.30
N VAL A 33 12.54 -11.45 -19.27
CA VAL A 33 12.57 -10.06 -18.77
C VAL A 33 13.61 -9.22 -19.54
N GLN A 34 14.49 -9.83 -20.33
CA GLN A 34 15.68 -9.17 -20.90
C GLN A 34 15.61 -8.80 -22.40
N GLU A 35 14.50 -9.02 -23.11
CA GLU A 35 14.46 -8.73 -24.56
C GLU A 35 13.28 -7.82 -24.96
N ARG A 36 13.31 -6.57 -24.50
CA ARG A 36 13.12 -5.40 -25.37
C ARG A 36 14.08 -4.33 -24.90
N ALA A 37 14.96 -3.91 -25.80
CA ALA A 37 15.98 -2.90 -25.52
C ALA A 37 15.31 -1.68 -24.86
N ALA A 38 15.66 -1.46 -23.58
CA ALA A 38 15.69 -0.11 -23.04
C ALA A 38 16.49 0.76 -24.01
N PRO A 39 16.20 2.06 -24.12
CA PRO A 39 16.99 2.96 -24.98
C PRO A 39 18.48 2.71 -24.77
N GLU A 40 19.26 2.64 -25.85
CA GLU A 40 20.70 2.40 -25.74
C GLU A 40 21.30 3.40 -24.75
N LEU A 41 22.19 2.91 -23.86
CA LEU A 41 22.91 3.66 -22.81
C LEU A 41 23.59 4.97 -23.26
N ARG A 42 23.61 5.26 -24.56
CA ARG A 42 24.20 6.46 -25.17
C ARG A 42 23.21 7.61 -25.43
N ASP A 43 21.90 7.36 -25.39
CA ASP A 43 20.88 8.36 -25.77
C ASP A 43 20.27 9.11 -24.57
N LEU A 44 20.66 8.75 -23.35
CA LEU A 44 20.31 9.44 -22.12
C LEU A 44 21.48 10.35 -21.74
N ALA A 45 21.46 11.61 -22.21
CA ALA A 45 22.39 12.62 -21.75
C ALA A 45 22.32 12.75 -20.21
N ASP A 46 23.47 12.97 -19.58
CA ASP A 46 23.64 13.13 -18.13
C ASP A 46 22.53 13.99 -17.50
N GLY A 47 21.87 13.48 -16.45
CA GLY A 47 21.03 14.32 -15.57
C GLY A 47 19.66 13.76 -15.19
N THR A 48 18.99 14.50 -14.31
CA THR A 48 17.73 14.13 -13.63
C THR A 48 16.60 13.71 -14.59
N ALA A 49 16.41 14.42 -15.70
CA ALA A 49 15.34 14.12 -16.65
C ALA A 49 15.49 12.74 -17.32
N ALA A 50 16.74 12.34 -17.63
CA ALA A 50 17.02 11.04 -18.21
C ALA A 50 16.73 9.90 -17.24
N MET A 51 17.11 10.07 -15.96
CA MET A 51 16.76 9.10 -14.92
C MET A 51 15.25 9.02 -14.70
N ALA A 52 14.55 10.16 -14.67
CA ALA A 52 13.10 10.21 -14.54
C ALA A 52 12.38 9.42 -15.65
N GLU A 53 12.75 9.63 -16.91
CA GLU A 53 12.18 8.87 -18.03
C GLU A 53 12.52 7.37 -17.95
N ARG A 54 13.74 7.01 -17.52
CA ARG A 54 14.12 5.60 -17.30
C ARG A 54 13.26 4.95 -16.21
N LEU A 55 13.06 5.62 -15.08
CA LEU A 55 12.24 5.12 -13.97
C LEU A 55 10.79 4.94 -14.39
N LYS A 56 10.23 5.91 -15.13
CA LYS A 56 8.88 5.84 -15.69
C LYS A 56 8.73 4.66 -16.66
N ALA A 57 9.65 4.49 -17.61
CA ALA A 57 9.61 3.38 -18.55
C ALA A 57 9.68 2.01 -17.85
N LEU A 58 10.51 1.90 -16.80
CA LEU A 58 10.58 0.69 -15.99
C LEU A 58 9.28 0.44 -15.22
N ALA A 59 8.70 1.46 -14.59
CA ALA A 59 7.41 1.35 -13.93
C ALA A 59 6.32 0.88 -14.90
N ASP A 60 6.27 1.44 -16.12
CA ASP A 60 5.32 1.05 -17.16
C ASP A 60 5.53 -0.37 -17.68
N SER A 61 6.77 -0.87 -17.67
CA SER A 61 7.05 -2.27 -17.98
C SER A 61 6.54 -3.22 -16.90
N THR A 62 6.58 -2.84 -15.61
CA THR A 62 6.07 -3.70 -14.53
C THR A 62 4.57 -3.92 -14.61
N ASP A 63 3.84 -2.96 -15.18
CA ASP A 63 2.41 -3.09 -15.43
C ASP A 63 2.09 -4.22 -16.41
N GLN A 64 3.03 -4.67 -17.25
CA GLN A 64 2.82 -5.73 -18.23
C GLN A 64 2.64 -7.12 -17.58
N PHE A 65 3.13 -7.29 -16.35
CA PHE A 65 3.04 -8.54 -15.59
C PHE A 65 2.37 -8.31 -14.22
N PRO A 66 1.07 -7.99 -14.18
CA PRO A 66 0.41 -7.62 -12.93
C PRO A 66 0.14 -8.81 -11.99
N HIS A 67 0.21 -10.03 -12.51
CA HIS A 67 -0.04 -11.26 -11.76
C HIS A 67 1.12 -11.58 -10.82
N ILE A 68 2.30 -10.98 -11.05
CA ILE A 68 3.46 -11.07 -10.16
C ILE A 68 3.60 -9.83 -9.25
N ASN A 69 3.01 -8.70 -9.61
CA ASN A 69 3.10 -7.46 -8.82
C ASN A 69 1.82 -7.23 -8.02
N ALA A 70 1.82 -7.54 -6.72
CA ALA A 70 0.67 -7.32 -5.84
C ALA A 70 0.16 -5.86 -5.83
N GLN A 71 1.04 -4.88 -6.05
CA GLN A 71 0.72 -3.45 -6.06
C GLN A 71 0.13 -2.95 -7.40
N ALA A 72 0.10 -3.79 -8.44
CA ALA A 72 -0.38 -3.41 -9.78
C ALA A 72 -1.92 -3.46 -9.94
N SER A 73 -2.69 -3.22 -8.87
CA SER A 73 -4.16 -3.32 -8.88
C SER A 73 -4.80 -2.43 -9.96
N SER A 74 -4.31 -1.20 -10.14
CA SER A 74 -4.79 -0.28 -11.20
C SER A 74 -4.60 -0.86 -12.60
N ALA A 75 -3.46 -1.52 -12.85
CA ALA A 75 -3.18 -2.18 -14.11
C ALA A 75 -4.01 -3.47 -14.29
N ARG A 76 -4.40 -4.15 -13.20
CA ARG A 76 -5.33 -5.31 -13.26
C ARG A 76 -6.73 -4.86 -13.62
N VAL A 77 -7.25 -3.82 -12.96
CA VAL A 77 -8.57 -3.24 -13.28
C VAL A 77 -8.63 -2.83 -14.75
N ARG A 78 -7.63 -2.10 -15.25
CA ARG A 78 -7.56 -1.67 -16.67
C ARG A 78 -7.68 -2.86 -17.62
N ARG A 79 -6.86 -3.90 -17.44
CA ARG A 79 -6.89 -5.10 -18.30
C ARG A 79 -8.18 -5.90 -18.21
N LEU A 80 -8.71 -6.07 -17.00
CA LEU A 80 -9.99 -6.77 -16.83
C LEU A 80 -11.07 -6.06 -17.63
N ARG A 81 -11.12 -4.73 -17.58
CA ARG A 81 -12.06 -3.90 -18.35
C ARG A 81 -11.83 -3.98 -19.86
N GLU A 82 -10.57 -3.96 -20.33
CA GLU A 82 -10.22 -4.09 -21.75
C GLU A 82 -10.62 -5.45 -22.33
N ASN A 83 -10.37 -6.53 -21.58
CA ASN A 83 -10.75 -7.89 -21.99
C ASN A 83 -12.28 -8.09 -22.00
N GLY A 84 -12.98 -7.35 -21.13
CA GLY A 84 -14.41 -7.52 -20.89
C GLY A 84 -14.73 -8.82 -20.16
N PRO A 85 -16.01 -9.00 -19.79
CA PRO A 85 -16.46 -10.21 -19.10
C PRO A 85 -16.47 -11.43 -20.04
N PRO A 86 -16.00 -12.60 -19.57
CA PRO A 86 -16.12 -13.87 -20.30
C PRO A 86 -17.57 -14.24 -20.66
N ALA A 87 -17.73 -15.00 -21.75
CA ALA A 87 -19.04 -15.50 -22.18
C ALA A 87 -19.53 -16.68 -21.33
N ASP A 88 -18.61 -17.51 -20.84
CA ASP A 88 -18.93 -18.62 -19.93
C ASP A 88 -19.39 -18.08 -18.56
N PRO A 89 -20.55 -18.51 -18.03
CA PRO A 89 -21.07 -17.99 -16.76
C PRO A 89 -20.17 -18.24 -15.54
N GLN A 90 -19.43 -19.35 -15.51
CA GLN A 90 -18.56 -19.68 -14.39
C GLN A 90 -17.27 -18.85 -14.46
N GLU A 91 -16.66 -18.73 -15.63
CA GLU A 91 -15.52 -17.83 -15.83
C GLU A 91 -15.89 -16.37 -15.54
N ARG A 92 -17.10 -15.96 -15.93
CA ARG A 92 -17.63 -14.63 -15.65
C ARG A 92 -17.75 -14.36 -14.15
N PHE A 93 -18.25 -15.32 -13.37
CA PHE A 93 -18.30 -15.19 -11.91
C PHE A 93 -16.92 -14.90 -11.31
N TYR A 94 -15.90 -15.69 -11.66
CA TYR A 94 -14.55 -15.48 -11.13
C TYR A 94 -13.94 -14.16 -11.63
N TRP A 95 -14.22 -13.76 -12.86
CA TRP A 95 -13.79 -12.47 -13.39
C TRP A 95 -14.44 -11.31 -12.61
N GLU A 96 -15.73 -11.38 -12.29
CA GLU A 96 -16.45 -10.34 -11.54
C GLU A 96 -15.95 -10.25 -10.10
N VAL A 97 -15.72 -11.40 -9.43
CA VAL A 97 -15.14 -11.46 -8.08
C VAL A 97 -13.70 -10.92 -8.05
N ASN A 98 -12.91 -11.17 -9.10
CA ASN A 98 -11.56 -10.62 -9.21
C ASN A 98 -11.62 -9.10 -9.41
N LEU A 99 -12.42 -8.63 -10.37
CA LEU A 99 -12.60 -7.21 -10.63
C LEU A 99 -13.06 -6.45 -9.39
N SER A 100 -14.01 -6.99 -8.63
CA SER A 100 -14.51 -6.32 -7.42
C SER A 100 -13.43 -6.16 -6.35
N GLN A 101 -12.59 -7.18 -6.12
CA GLN A 101 -11.47 -7.08 -5.18
C GLN A 101 -10.44 -6.05 -5.65
N GLU A 102 -10.09 -6.05 -6.94
CA GLU A 102 -9.15 -5.07 -7.48
C GLU A 102 -9.70 -3.64 -7.41
N LEU A 103 -11.02 -3.46 -7.60
CA LEU A 103 -11.70 -2.17 -7.42
C LEU A 103 -11.60 -1.67 -5.97
N VAL A 104 -11.83 -2.54 -4.98
CA VAL A 104 -11.64 -2.21 -3.56
C VAL A 104 -10.17 -1.83 -3.29
N ASN A 105 -9.21 -2.58 -3.84
CA ASN A 105 -7.78 -2.34 -3.65
C ASN A 105 -7.31 -0.98 -4.22
N VAL A 106 -7.84 -0.54 -5.36
CA VAL A 106 -7.48 0.76 -5.97
C VAL A 106 -8.25 1.93 -5.39
N GLY A 107 -9.13 1.72 -4.40
CA GLY A 107 -9.92 2.78 -3.79
C GLY A 107 -11.26 3.06 -4.48
N ASN A 108 -11.60 2.37 -5.58
CA ASN A 108 -12.93 2.40 -6.21
C ASN A 108 -13.92 1.52 -5.42
N VAL A 109 -14.00 1.73 -4.12
CA VAL A 109 -14.63 0.82 -3.16
C VAL A 109 -16.14 0.70 -3.40
N GLN A 110 -16.82 1.79 -3.74
CA GLN A 110 -18.28 1.76 -3.98
C GLN A 110 -18.62 0.85 -5.16
N GLU A 111 -17.90 0.96 -6.28
CA GLU A 111 -18.09 0.10 -7.45
C GLU A 111 -17.81 -1.37 -7.11
N GLY A 112 -16.76 -1.64 -6.33
CA GLY A 112 -16.45 -2.98 -5.85
C GLY A 112 -17.54 -3.58 -4.95
N VAL A 113 -18.11 -2.76 -4.04
CA VAL A 113 -19.25 -3.15 -3.20
C VAL A 113 -20.47 -3.47 -4.05
N ASP A 114 -20.84 -2.59 -4.99
CA ASP A 114 -22.02 -2.77 -5.83
C ASP A 114 -21.92 -4.06 -6.67
N LEU A 115 -20.73 -4.33 -7.21
CA LEU A 115 -20.47 -5.56 -7.96
C LEU A 115 -20.56 -6.81 -7.06
N LEU A 116 -20.03 -6.78 -5.84
CA LEU A 116 -20.15 -7.90 -4.89
C LEU A 116 -21.59 -8.17 -4.45
N GLU A 117 -22.39 -7.13 -4.24
CA GLU A 117 -23.82 -7.28 -3.92
C GLU A 117 -24.60 -7.87 -5.10
N ASP A 118 -24.30 -7.47 -6.34
CA ASP A 118 -24.91 -8.04 -7.54
C ASP A 118 -24.53 -9.52 -7.74
N ILE A 119 -23.25 -9.87 -7.54
CA ILE A 119 -22.77 -11.26 -7.57
C ILE A 119 -23.53 -12.10 -6.51
N TRP A 120 -23.71 -11.57 -5.30
CA TRP A 120 -24.44 -12.27 -4.24
C TRP A 120 -25.89 -12.54 -4.63
N LEU A 121 -26.59 -11.56 -5.21
CA LEU A 121 -27.97 -11.74 -5.65
C LEU A 121 -28.12 -12.84 -6.72
N ARG A 122 -27.10 -13.04 -7.57
CA ARG A 122 -27.13 -14.06 -8.62
C ARG A 122 -26.66 -15.44 -8.16
N TYR A 123 -25.67 -15.50 -7.27
CA TYR A 123 -24.96 -16.76 -6.97
C TYR A 123 -24.91 -17.12 -5.48
N GLY A 124 -25.20 -16.21 -4.56
CA GLY A 124 -24.97 -16.39 -3.12
C GLY A 124 -25.59 -17.66 -2.54
N ASP A 125 -26.83 -17.96 -2.92
CA ASP A 125 -27.58 -19.11 -2.41
C ASP A 125 -27.21 -20.45 -3.07
N ILE A 126 -26.60 -20.41 -4.25
CA ILE A 126 -26.24 -21.60 -5.05
C ILE A 126 -24.73 -21.87 -5.07
N ALA A 127 -23.92 -20.96 -4.55
CA ALA A 127 -22.48 -21.11 -4.47
C ALA A 127 -22.11 -22.29 -3.55
N PRO A 128 -21.07 -23.09 -3.88
CA PRO A 128 -20.60 -24.11 -2.97
C PRO A 128 -20.13 -23.50 -1.64
N PRO A 129 -20.11 -24.27 -0.53
CA PRO A 129 -19.91 -23.71 0.80
C PRO A 129 -18.66 -22.84 0.96
N ARG A 130 -17.53 -23.24 0.36
CA ARG A 130 -16.26 -22.49 0.46
C ARG A 130 -16.35 -21.13 -0.23
N GLU A 131 -16.85 -21.10 -1.45
CA GLU A 131 -17.01 -19.89 -2.27
C GLU A 131 -18.07 -18.95 -1.65
N ARG A 132 -19.14 -19.52 -1.09
CA ARG A 132 -20.18 -18.76 -0.39
C ARG A 132 -19.64 -18.03 0.83
N LEU A 133 -18.80 -18.69 1.65
CA LEU A 133 -18.13 -18.05 2.78
C LEU A 133 -17.15 -16.97 2.32
N ALA A 134 -16.34 -17.24 1.29
CA ALA A 134 -15.43 -16.25 0.72
C ALA A 134 -16.19 -15.01 0.19
N LEU A 135 -17.34 -15.21 -0.46
CA LEU A 135 -18.15 -14.10 -0.98
C LEU A 135 -18.77 -13.26 0.14
N LYS A 136 -19.20 -13.88 1.25
CA LYS A 136 -19.62 -13.15 2.46
C LYS A 136 -18.46 -12.32 3.02
N ASP A 137 -17.25 -12.88 3.09
CA ASP A 137 -16.08 -12.20 3.62
C ASP A 137 -15.67 -11.01 2.74
N TYR A 138 -15.57 -11.19 1.42
CA TYR A 138 -15.30 -10.09 0.49
C TYR A 138 -16.30 -8.94 0.61
N ARG A 139 -17.60 -9.26 0.73
CA ARG A 139 -18.63 -8.26 0.97
C ARG A 139 -18.43 -7.55 2.30
N ALA A 140 -18.16 -8.30 3.37
CA ALA A 140 -17.96 -7.73 4.70
C ALA A 140 -16.75 -6.78 4.72
N ILE A 141 -15.62 -7.19 4.17
CA ILE A 141 -14.41 -6.37 4.04
C ILE A 141 -14.70 -5.13 3.19
N ALA A 142 -15.36 -5.27 2.04
CA ALA A 142 -15.68 -4.15 1.16
C ALA A 142 -16.58 -3.11 1.85
N HIS A 143 -17.60 -3.54 2.60
CA HIS A 143 -18.44 -2.63 3.41
C HIS A 143 -17.65 -1.95 4.54
N LEU A 144 -16.76 -2.66 5.22
CA LEU A 144 -15.89 -2.04 6.24
C LEU A 144 -14.93 -1.03 5.61
N ARG A 145 -14.37 -1.35 4.44
CA ARG A 145 -13.50 -0.44 3.69
C ARG A 145 -14.27 0.81 3.26
N LEU A 146 -15.50 0.65 2.77
CA LEU A 146 -16.37 1.77 2.39
C LEU A 146 -16.63 2.68 3.60
N ALA A 147 -16.95 2.10 4.76
CA ALA A 147 -17.14 2.85 6.00
C ALA A 147 -15.88 3.61 6.41
N GLN A 148 -14.70 3.02 6.26
CA GLN A 148 -13.43 3.67 6.56
C GLN A 148 -13.19 4.85 5.61
N ILE A 149 -13.15 4.62 4.29
CA ILE A 149 -12.76 5.69 3.35
C ILE A 149 -13.72 6.89 3.36
N THR A 150 -14.98 6.68 3.76
CA THR A 150 -15.99 7.75 3.83
C THR A 150 -15.95 8.55 5.13
N GLN A 151 -15.39 7.99 6.21
CA GLN A 151 -15.53 8.56 7.56
C GLN A 151 -14.19 8.79 8.29
N CYS A 152 -13.09 8.29 7.72
CA CYS A 152 -11.71 8.49 8.20
C CYS A 152 -11.01 9.79 7.74
N PRO A 153 -11.31 10.39 6.57
CA PRO A 153 -10.56 11.57 6.11
C PRO A 153 -10.55 12.69 7.16
N GLY A 154 -9.37 13.24 7.45
CA GLY A 154 -9.17 14.34 8.39
C GLY A 154 -9.18 13.97 9.89
N ASN A 155 -9.48 12.71 10.25
CA ASN A 155 -9.33 12.23 11.63
C ASN A 155 -8.91 10.76 11.65
N ILE A 156 -7.62 10.55 11.42
CA ILE A 156 -6.98 9.23 11.43
C ILE A 156 -7.13 8.48 12.76
N HIS A 157 -7.40 9.18 13.88
CA HIS A 157 -7.58 8.53 15.19
C HIS A 157 -8.83 7.65 15.25
N ARG A 158 -9.89 7.97 14.47
CA ARG A 158 -11.08 7.11 14.36
C ARG A 158 -10.82 5.78 13.67
N CYS A 159 -9.66 5.67 13.00
CA CYS A 159 -9.35 4.56 12.12
C CYS A 159 -8.14 3.76 12.61
N ARG A 160 -7.68 4.05 13.83
CA ARG A 160 -6.66 3.27 14.53
C ARG A 160 -7.32 2.33 15.54
N TRP A 161 -6.71 1.17 15.70
CA TRP A 161 -7.07 0.24 16.75
C TRP A 161 -6.35 0.58 18.06
N PRO A 162 -7.00 0.46 19.23
CA PRO A 162 -8.42 0.16 19.42
C PRO A 162 -9.30 1.34 18.99
N ILE A 163 -10.44 1.02 18.39
CA ILE A 163 -11.42 2.03 17.97
C ILE A 163 -12.23 2.44 19.19
N GLU A 164 -12.13 3.72 19.55
CA GLU A 164 -12.74 4.28 20.76
C GLU A 164 -13.96 5.16 20.44
N GLU A 165 -13.88 5.90 19.34
CA GLU A 165 -15.00 6.66 18.81
C GLU A 165 -15.76 5.82 17.79
N ALA A 166 -17.05 5.64 18.06
CA ALA A 166 -17.95 5.02 17.10
C ALA A 166 -18.10 5.89 15.84
N TYR A 167 -18.25 5.23 14.70
CA TYR A 167 -18.45 5.89 13.42
C TYR A 167 -19.86 6.49 13.39
N PRO A 168 -20.02 7.74 12.92
CA PRO A 168 -21.33 8.40 12.82
C PRO A 168 -22.31 7.60 11.94
N ASP A 169 -21.88 7.21 10.73
CA ASP A 169 -22.65 6.35 9.84
C ASP A 169 -22.25 4.88 10.03
N LYS A 170 -23.26 4.08 10.36
CA LYS A 170 -23.14 2.67 10.71
C LYS A 170 -23.72 1.74 9.66
N ALA A 171 -24.24 2.27 8.54
CA ALA A 171 -24.99 1.49 7.56
C ALA A 171 -24.14 0.35 6.98
N ALA A 172 -22.96 0.67 6.42
CA ALA A 172 -22.05 -0.33 5.88
C ALA A 172 -21.48 -1.26 6.97
N ILE A 173 -21.13 -0.71 8.14
CA ILE A 173 -20.60 -1.48 9.27
C ILE A 173 -21.62 -2.54 9.76
N ARG A 174 -22.91 -2.18 9.85
CA ARG A 174 -23.98 -3.12 10.24
C ARG A 174 -24.10 -4.29 9.26
N LYS A 175 -23.94 -4.04 7.95
CA LYS A 175 -23.91 -5.10 6.93
C LYS A 175 -22.75 -6.06 7.19
N ALA A 176 -21.55 -5.54 7.44
CA ALA A 176 -20.39 -6.35 7.77
C ALA A 176 -20.57 -7.18 9.05
N ILE A 177 -21.15 -6.61 10.12
CA ILE A 177 -21.47 -7.34 11.36
C ILE A 177 -22.39 -8.53 11.08
N VAL A 178 -23.45 -8.34 10.29
CA VAL A 178 -24.37 -9.42 9.92
C VAL A 178 -23.63 -10.51 9.15
N LEU A 179 -22.83 -10.14 8.15
CA LEU A 179 -22.07 -11.09 7.34
C LEU A 179 -21.07 -11.91 8.16
N TYR A 180 -20.30 -11.28 9.06
CA TYR A 180 -19.37 -12.04 9.91
C TYR A 180 -20.09 -12.98 10.89
N ARG A 181 -21.27 -12.61 11.38
CA ARG A 181 -22.09 -13.54 12.18
C ARG A 181 -22.54 -14.74 11.35
N GLU A 182 -23.03 -14.50 10.13
CA GLU A 182 -23.41 -15.58 9.22
C GLU A 182 -22.24 -16.46 8.77
N ILE A 183 -21.00 -15.93 8.74
CA ILE A 183 -19.79 -16.74 8.51
C ILE A 183 -19.52 -17.61 9.74
N LEU A 184 -19.55 -17.03 10.94
CA LEU A 184 -19.26 -17.73 12.20
C LEU A 184 -20.33 -18.76 12.60
N ASP A 185 -21.57 -18.58 12.15
CA ASP A 185 -22.62 -19.60 12.28
C ASP A 185 -22.27 -20.89 11.50
N GLU A 186 -21.51 -20.78 10.41
CA GLU A 186 -21.07 -21.90 9.57
C GLU A 186 -19.63 -22.37 9.89
N ALA A 187 -18.77 -21.44 10.30
CA ALA A 187 -17.34 -21.65 10.55
C ALA A 187 -16.92 -20.97 11.87
N PRO A 188 -17.33 -21.52 13.04
CA PRO A 188 -17.10 -20.89 14.34
C PRO A 188 -15.63 -20.77 14.74
N ASP A 189 -14.75 -21.59 14.14
CA ASP A 189 -13.31 -21.60 14.39
C ASP A 189 -12.53 -20.60 13.51
N ASP A 190 -13.20 -19.83 12.65
CA ASP A 190 -12.54 -18.80 11.83
C ASP A 190 -12.16 -17.57 12.66
N MET A 191 -10.92 -17.59 13.16
CA MET A 191 -10.38 -16.52 14.00
C MET A 191 -10.25 -15.17 13.29
N ASN A 192 -10.15 -15.15 11.96
CA ASN A 192 -10.18 -13.89 11.21
C ASN A 192 -11.56 -13.26 11.30
N SER A 193 -12.61 -14.04 11.08
CA SER A 193 -14.00 -13.57 11.22
C SER A 193 -14.34 -13.18 12.67
N VAL A 194 -13.83 -13.91 13.67
CA VAL A 194 -13.96 -13.51 15.09
C VAL A 194 -13.33 -12.14 15.31
N TRP A 195 -12.08 -11.94 14.86
CA TRP A 195 -11.40 -10.66 14.96
C TRP A 195 -12.18 -9.54 14.27
N MET A 196 -12.57 -9.76 13.01
CA MET A 196 -13.24 -8.75 12.20
C MET A 196 -14.65 -8.40 12.71
N LEU A 197 -15.38 -9.35 13.29
CA LEU A 197 -16.66 -9.07 13.97
C LEU A 197 -16.46 -8.11 15.15
N ASN A 198 -15.42 -8.31 15.97
CA ASN A 198 -15.12 -7.42 17.10
C ASN A 198 -14.68 -6.04 16.60
N VAL A 199 -13.90 -5.98 15.52
CA VAL A 199 -13.53 -4.71 14.87
C VAL A 199 -14.76 -3.96 14.40
N ALA A 200 -15.63 -4.61 13.65
CA ALA A 200 -16.86 -4.02 13.13
C ALA A 200 -17.80 -3.55 14.26
N ALA A 201 -17.96 -4.34 15.32
CA ALA A 201 -18.76 -3.96 16.48
C ALA A 201 -18.19 -2.73 17.22
N ARG A 202 -16.86 -2.59 17.29
CA ARG A 202 -16.22 -1.38 17.84
C ARG A 202 -16.41 -0.17 16.94
N MET A 203 -16.24 -0.32 15.62
CA MET A 203 -16.58 0.73 14.65
C MET A 203 -18.03 1.21 14.82
N ALA A 204 -18.97 0.29 15.08
CA ALA A 204 -20.37 0.63 15.33
C ALA A 204 -20.65 1.26 16.72
N GLY A 205 -19.70 1.17 17.66
CA GLY A 205 -19.89 1.54 19.06
C GLY A 205 -20.83 0.60 19.81
N THR A 206 -20.87 -0.68 19.41
CA THR A 206 -21.79 -1.68 19.98
C THR A 206 -21.09 -2.85 20.64
N TRP A 207 -19.76 -2.90 20.60
CA TRP A 207 -18.96 -3.84 21.37
C TRP A 207 -19.04 -3.53 22.88
N PRO A 208 -19.13 -4.53 23.77
CA PRO A 208 -19.21 -5.98 23.49
C PRO A 208 -20.64 -6.49 23.27
N ARG A 209 -21.66 -5.64 23.41
CA ARG A 209 -23.09 -6.02 23.43
C ARG A 209 -23.53 -6.81 22.19
N ASP A 210 -23.14 -6.39 21.00
CA ASP A 210 -23.61 -6.99 19.75
C ASP A 210 -22.77 -8.19 19.27
N VAL A 211 -21.72 -8.56 20.01
CA VAL A 211 -20.88 -9.74 19.73
C VAL A 211 -21.31 -10.90 20.63
N PRO A 212 -21.61 -12.10 20.09
CA PRO A 212 -21.87 -13.30 20.90
C PRO A 212 -20.71 -13.61 21.85
N THR A 213 -21.02 -14.16 23.03
CA THR A 213 -20.03 -14.26 24.13
C THR A 213 -18.84 -15.14 23.76
N GLU A 214 -19.09 -16.22 23.03
CA GLU A 214 -18.14 -17.16 22.46
C GLU A 214 -17.17 -16.54 21.45
N PHE A 215 -17.55 -15.42 20.82
CA PHE A 215 -16.74 -14.72 19.83
C PHE A 215 -16.19 -13.39 20.34
N ARG A 216 -16.36 -13.06 21.62
CA ARG A 216 -15.79 -11.81 22.18
C ARG A 216 -14.30 -11.96 22.40
N LEU A 217 -13.54 -10.97 21.93
CA LEU A 217 -12.15 -10.82 22.34
C LEU A 217 -12.08 -10.54 23.86
N PRO A 218 -11.06 -11.06 24.57
CA PRO A 218 -10.90 -10.77 25.98
C PRO A 218 -10.69 -9.26 26.19
N GLU A 219 -11.22 -8.72 27.28
CA GLU A 219 -11.10 -7.28 27.59
C GLU A 219 -9.62 -6.83 27.67
N SER A 220 -8.73 -7.71 28.14
CA SER A 220 -7.29 -7.45 28.14
C SER A 220 -6.66 -7.31 26.75
N ALA A 221 -7.26 -7.82 25.68
CA ALA A 221 -6.75 -7.64 24.32
C ALA A 221 -7.05 -6.24 23.75
N VAL A 222 -7.87 -5.46 24.44
CA VAL A 222 -8.41 -4.19 23.92
C VAL A 222 -8.32 -3.04 24.94
N THR A 223 -7.90 -3.34 26.17
CA THR A 223 -7.64 -2.36 27.21
C THR A 223 -6.14 -2.10 27.29
N PRO A 224 -5.67 -0.84 27.21
CA PRO A 224 -4.26 -0.50 27.38
C PRO A 224 -3.74 -0.99 28.74
N GLU A 225 -2.58 -1.67 28.74
CA GLU A 225 -1.94 -2.12 29.99
C GLU A 225 -1.35 -0.96 30.81
N SER A 226 -1.17 0.21 30.21
CA SER A 226 -0.63 1.41 30.87
C SER A 226 -1.26 2.69 30.34
N ASP A 227 -1.20 3.74 31.18
CA ASP A 227 -1.67 5.10 30.87
C ASP A 227 -0.60 5.91 30.10
N PHE A 228 0.13 5.25 29.18
CA PHE A 228 1.15 5.92 28.39
C PHE A 228 0.49 6.97 27.47
N PRO A 229 1.00 8.21 27.44
CA PRO A 229 0.37 9.27 26.66
C PRO A 229 0.34 8.93 25.17
N ARG A 230 -0.74 9.31 24.50
CA ARG A 230 -0.85 9.12 23.06
C ARG A 230 0.08 10.06 22.32
N TRP A 231 0.77 9.51 21.33
CA TRP A 231 1.44 10.30 20.32
C TRP A 231 0.40 11.01 19.46
N VAL A 232 0.50 12.33 19.40
CA VAL A 232 -0.29 13.16 18.47
C VAL A 232 0.44 13.15 17.13
N ASP A 233 -0.29 12.80 16.08
CA ASP A 233 0.24 12.89 14.74
C ASP A 233 0.38 14.36 14.35
N ARG A 234 1.61 14.80 14.07
CA ARG A 234 1.94 16.18 13.70
C ARG A 234 2.12 16.37 12.20
N ALA A 235 2.15 15.30 11.41
CA ALA A 235 2.41 15.41 9.98
C ALA A 235 1.39 16.31 9.25
N PRO A 236 0.07 16.27 9.56
CA PRO A 236 -0.89 17.17 8.91
C PRO A 236 -0.66 18.64 9.24
N ASP A 237 -0.46 18.96 10.53
CA ASP A 237 -0.23 20.33 11.00
C ASP A 237 1.10 20.89 10.46
N ALA A 238 2.11 20.03 10.30
CA ALA A 238 3.43 20.38 9.80
C ALA A 238 3.50 20.49 8.26
N GLY A 239 2.44 20.12 7.52
CA GLY A 239 2.43 20.18 6.05
C GLY A 239 3.13 19.02 5.34
N VAL A 240 3.41 17.91 6.03
CA VAL A 240 4.13 16.74 5.47
C VAL A 240 3.26 15.47 5.37
N ALA A 241 1.98 15.54 5.74
CA ALA A 241 1.03 14.43 5.56
C ALA A 241 0.53 14.32 4.12
N VAL A 242 1.43 13.91 3.21
CA VAL A 242 1.10 13.63 1.81
C VAL A 242 1.08 12.13 1.52
N GLU A 243 0.40 11.75 0.45
CA GLU A 243 0.38 10.35 0.00
C GLU A 243 1.71 9.95 -0.64
N GLY A 244 2.03 8.67 -0.51
CA GLY A 244 3.22 8.07 -1.12
C GLY A 244 4.52 8.24 -0.33
N LEU A 245 4.45 8.34 1.01
CA LEU A 245 5.63 8.43 1.88
C LEU A 245 5.88 7.12 2.63
N SER A 246 6.17 6.05 1.90
CA SER A 246 6.33 4.69 2.45
C SER A 246 7.72 4.07 2.24
N GLY A 247 8.72 4.89 1.92
CA GLY A 247 10.11 4.48 1.75
C GLY A 247 10.93 4.78 3.01
N SER A 248 11.89 5.69 2.83
CA SER A 248 12.82 6.18 3.83
C SER A 248 12.90 7.69 3.79
N GLU A 249 13.32 8.28 4.90
CA GLU A 249 13.57 9.69 5.10
C GLU A 249 15.04 9.98 5.42
N VAL A 250 15.51 11.15 5.04
CA VAL A 250 16.78 11.76 5.47
C VAL A 250 16.55 13.24 5.79
N MET A 251 17.37 13.79 6.68
CA MET A 251 17.30 15.19 7.10
C MET A 251 18.68 15.82 7.05
N ASP A 252 18.77 17.00 6.47
CA ASP A 252 19.93 17.88 6.50
C ASP A 252 19.53 19.33 6.16
N ASP A 253 20.45 20.28 6.31
CA ASP A 253 20.28 21.66 5.85
C ASP A 253 20.58 21.77 4.35
N PHE A 254 19.63 21.39 3.50
CA PHE A 254 19.86 21.25 2.06
C PHE A 254 19.96 22.60 1.33
N ASN A 255 19.44 23.68 1.92
CA ASN A 255 19.46 25.03 1.36
C ASN A 255 20.45 25.99 2.05
N GLY A 256 21.15 25.53 3.10
CA GLY A 256 22.16 26.29 3.84
C GLY A 256 21.58 27.40 4.74
N ASP A 257 20.30 27.32 5.13
CA ASP A 257 19.64 28.31 5.98
C ASP A 257 19.78 28.06 7.48
N GLY A 258 20.40 26.93 7.85
CA GLY A 258 20.64 26.49 9.23
C GLY A 258 19.49 25.72 9.85
N LEU A 259 18.45 25.37 9.07
CA LEU A 259 17.32 24.54 9.50
C LEU A 259 17.41 23.16 8.85
N LEU A 260 17.01 22.12 9.58
CA LEU A 260 16.95 20.77 9.00
C LEU A 260 15.70 20.62 8.14
N ASP A 261 15.92 20.33 6.87
CA ASP A 261 14.94 19.97 5.86
C ASP A 261 14.67 18.46 5.85
N LEU A 262 13.68 18.04 5.08
CA LEU A 262 13.23 16.65 5.02
C LEU A 262 13.10 16.18 3.56
N LEU A 263 13.89 15.17 3.19
CA LEU A 263 13.75 14.45 1.93
C LEU A 263 13.15 13.07 2.20
N VAL A 264 12.05 12.73 1.53
CA VAL A 264 11.29 11.50 1.76
C VAL A 264 11.04 10.75 0.47
N SER A 265 11.23 9.43 0.51
CA SER A 265 11.01 8.51 -0.60
C SER A 265 9.78 7.62 -0.42
N SER A 266 9.46 6.86 -1.48
CA SER A 266 8.37 5.89 -1.47
C SER A 266 8.84 4.50 -1.87
N SER A 267 8.21 3.48 -1.29
CA SER A 267 8.37 2.12 -1.77
C SER A 267 7.71 1.88 -3.14
N ALA A 268 6.75 2.72 -3.56
CA ALA A 268 6.05 2.53 -4.83
C ALA A 268 6.81 3.13 -6.02
N LEU A 269 6.78 2.41 -7.14
CA LEU A 269 7.57 2.70 -8.34
C LEU A 269 7.24 4.04 -9.03
N ARG A 270 6.08 4.62 -8.73
CA ARG A 270 5.57 5.85 -9.36
C ARG A 270 5.36 6.99 -8.38
N ASP A 271 5.56 6.73 -7.10
CA ASP A 271 5.41 7.76 -6.09
C ASP A 271 6.66 8.64 -6.11
N GLN A 272 6.45 9.94 -6.14
CA GLN A 272 7.47 10.96 -6.23
C GLN A 272 8.34 10.99 -4.96
N LEU A 273 9.67 11.06 -5.11
CA LEU A 273 10.58 11.51 -4.04
C LEU A 273 10.27 12.97 -3.73
N ARG A 274 10.13 13.37 -2.47
CA ARG A 274 9.72 14.73 -2.10
C ARG A 274 10.71 15.41 -1.19
N LEU A 275 10.99 16.68 -1.47
CA LEU A 275 11.76 17.56 -0.60
C LEU A 275 10.84 18.57 0.07
N PHE A 276 11.00 18.71 1.37
CA PHE A 276 10.27 19.63 2.23
C PHE A 276 11.26 20.53 2.96
N LEU A 277 11.23 21.85 2.68
CA LEU A 277 12.04 22.82 3.40
C LEU A 277 11.37 23.22 4.71
N ASN A 278 12.17 23.42 5.75
CA ASN A 278 11.70 23.81 7.06
C ASN A 278 11.48 25.32 7.14
N ASN A 279 10.27 25.75 7.51
CA ASN A 279 9.94 27.18 7.62
C ASN A 279 10.42 27.82 8.95
N GLY A 280 10.99 27.02 9.87
CA GLY A 280 11.48 27.47 11.18
C GLY A 280 10.39 27.65 12.24
N ASP A 281 9.12 27.44 11.90
CA ASP A 281 7.96 27.54 12.79
C ASP A 281 7.30 26.19 13.12
N GLY A 282 7.97 25.09 12.74
CA GLY A 282 7.47 23.72 12.87
C GLY A 282 6.62 23.24 11.69
N THR A 283 6.50 24.06 10.64
CA THR A 283 5.89 23.67 9.36
C THR A 283 6.94 23.50 8.27
N PHE A 284 6.55 22.80 7.21
CA PHE A 284 7.38 22.57 6.04
C PHE A 284 6.67 22.98 4.75
N GLN A 285 7.46 23.38 3.76
CA GLN A 285 7.01 23.64 2.39
C GLN A 285 7.57 22.58 1.45
N GLU A 286 6.69 21.91 0.69
CA GLU A 286 7.14 21.05 -0.40
C GLU A 286 7.74 21.89 -1.54
N VAL A 287 8.97 21.56 -1.94
CA VAL A 287 9.73 22.23 -3.01
C VAL A 287 10.28 21.23 -4.04
N THR A 288 9.65 20.06 -4.15
CA THR A 288 10.14 18.94 -4.98
C THR A 288 10.43 19.34 -6.43
N GLU A 289 9.58 20.18 -7.02
CA GLU A 289 9.73 20.62 -8.41
C GLU A 289 10.88 21.63 -8.54
N GLU A 290 10.93 22.60 -7.63
CA GLU A 290 11.96 23.63 -7.56
C GLU A 290 13.34 23.05 -7.27
N ALA A 291 13.40 21.98 -6.47
CA ALA A 291 14.62 21.24 -6.14
C ALA A 291 15.15 20.39 -7.30
N GLY A 292 14.41 20.31 -8.42
CA GLY A 292 14.82 19.53 -9.59
C GLY A 292 14.65 18.02 -9.43
N LEU A 293 13.76 17.56 -8.53
CA LEU A 293 13.56 16.13 -8.24
C LEU A 293 12.38 15.50 -9.00
N THR A 294 11.66 16.27 -9.81
CA THR A 294 10.47 15.80 -10.55
C THR A 294 10.75 14.56 -11.38
N GLY A 295 9.91 13.53 -11.19
CA GLY A 295 9.98 12.25 -11.90
C GLY A 295 10.98 11.25 -11.32
N LEU A 296 11.79 11.63 -10.33
CA LEU A 296 12.58 10.70 -9.54
C LEU A 296 11.67 9.97 -8.55
N ALA A 297 11.09 8.88 -9.02
CA ALA A 297 10.12 8.09 -8.26
C ALA A 297 10.77 6.98 -7.44
N GLY A 298 10.04 6.48 -6.45
CA GLY A 298 10.42 5.36 -5.59
C GLY A 298 11.56 5.70 -4.64
N GLY A 299 12.31 4.67 -4.26
CA GLY A 299 13.36 4.75 -3.25
C GLY A 299 12.93 4.02 -1.98
N LEU A 300 13.51 2.85 -1.74
CA LEU A 300 13.23 2.10 -0.52
C LEU A 300 14.04 2.64 0.65
N VAL A 301 15.30 2.99 0.38
CA VAL A 301 16.24 3.47 1.39
C VAL A 301 16.99 4.67 0.83
N LEU A 302 17.08 5.72 1.64
CA LEU A 302 17.91 6.89 1.38
C LEU A 302 19.16 6.80 2.26
N TRP A 303 20.32 7.12 1.68
CA TRP A 303 21.58 7.23 2.40
C TRP A 303 22.18 8.60 2.14
N GLN A 304 22.66 9.28 3.18
CA GLN A 304 23.30 10.58 3.06
C GLN A 304 24.81 10.50 3.30
N ALA A 305 25.59 11.12 2.42
CA ALA A 305 27.03 11.28 2.57
C ALA A 305 27.52 12.36 1.60
N ASP A 306 28.42 13.23 2.06
CA ASP A 306 29.20 14.13 1.20
C ASP A 306 30.27 13.29 0.46
N TYR A 307 29.97 12.87 -0.77
CA TYR A 307 30.83 11.92 -1.50
C TYR A 307 31.96 12.62 -2.27
N ASP A 308 31.82 13.91 -2.57
CA ASP A 308 32.78 14.70 -3.33
C ASP A 308 33.58 15.73 -2.48
N ASN A 309 33.32 15.80 -1.18
CA ASN A 309 33.91 16.71 -0.19
C ASN A 309 33.68 18.19 -0.53
N ASP A 310 32.52 18.55 -1.06
CA ASP A 310 32.15 19.96 -1.25
C ASP A 310 31.52 20.60 -0.01
N GLY A 311 31.17 19.79 0.99
CA GLY A 311 30.62 20.20 2.27
C GLY A 311 29.10 20.07 2.36
N ASP A 312 28.43 19.67 1.29
CA ASP A 312 26.99 19.48 1.22
C ASP A 312 26.67 17.97 1.21
N LEU A 313 25.77 17.47 2.08
CA LEU A 313 25.46 16.02 2.07
C LEU A 313 24.65 15.66 0.82
N ASP A 314 25.19 14.72 0.04
CA ASP A 314 24.50 14.12 -1.10
C ASP A 314 23.61 12.95 -0.67
N VAL A 315 22.70 12.54 -1.56
CA VAL A 315 21.74 11.46 -1.27
C VAL A 315 21.83 10.33 -2.29
N PHE A 316 22.13 9.13 -1.81
CA PHE A 316 22.03 7.90 -2.58
C PHE A 316 20.66 7.24 -2.36
N VAL A 317 19.90 7.10 -3.44
CA VAL A 317 18.57 6.50 -3.47
C VAL A 317 18.68 5.04 -3.91
N SER A 318 18.47 4.12 -2.96
CA SER A 318 18.47 2.69 -3.24
C SER A 318 17.08 2.21 -3.67
N ARG A 319 17.00 1.53 -4.82
CA ARG A 319 15.76 0.97 -5.38
C ARG A 319 15.88 -0.54 -5.58
N GLY A 320 14.72 -1.17 -5.81
CA GLY A 320 14.69 -2.52 -6.35
C GLY A 320 15.14 -3.64 -5.41
N ALA A 321 14.76 -3.56 -4.12
CA ALA A 321 14.93 -4.65 -3.17
C ALA A 321 14.13 -5.92 -3.57
N TRP A 322 13.57 -6.66 -2.62
CA TRP A 322 12.73 -7.86 -2.87
C TRP A 322 11.49 -7.62 -3.75
N GLN A 323 11.16 -6.36 -4.07
CA GLN A 323 9.94 -6.04 -4.79
C GLN A 323 10.15 -6.04 -6.32
N TYR A 324 11.25 -5.48 -6.85
CA TYR A 324 11.38 -5.24 -8.30
C TYR A 324 12.84 -5.26 -8.76
N HIS A 325 13.25 -6.31 -9.47
CA HIS A 325 14.59 -6.38 -10.08
C HIS A 325 14.73 -5.37 -11.23
N GLY A 326 15.88 -4.69 -11.32
CA GLY A 326 16.25 -3.85 -12.48
C GLY A 326 15.90 -2.37 -12.38
N PHE A 327 15.31 -1.89 -11.26
CA PHE A 327 15.19 -0.45 -11.00
C PHE A 327 16.55 0.14 -10.63
N PRO A 328 17.04 1.18 -11.35
CA PRO A 328 18.33 1.79 -11.09
C PRO A 328 18.31 2.58 -9.78
N ASN A 329 19.43 2.54 -9.07
CA ASN A 329 19.68 3.49 -7.99
C ASN A 329 19.91 4.89 -8.56
N SER A 330 19.75 5.91 -7.72
CA SER A 330 20.18 7.28 -8.05
C SER A 330 21.25 7.75 -7.08
N LEU A 331 22.24 8.50 -7.56
CA LEU A 331 23.06 9.37 -6.73
C LEU A 331 22.66 10.82 -7.03
N LEU A 332 22.10 11.48 -6.03
CA LEU A 332 21.63 12.87 -6.10
C LEU A 332 22.67 13.75 -5.41
N ARG A 333 23.38 14.55 -6.19
CA ARG A 333 24.30 15.54 -5.64
C ARG A 333 23.53 16.75 -5.15
N ASN A 334 23.75 17.16 -3.90
CA ASN A 334 23.22 18.43 -3.39
C ASN A 334 24.03 19.59 -4.01
N ASN A 335 23.37 20.62 -4.52
CA ASN A 335 24.06 21.78 -5.10
C ASN A 335 24.30 22.91 -4.06
N GLY A 336 23.92 22.70 -2.80
CA GLY A 336 24.12 23.64 -1.69
C GLY A 336 23.13 24.82 -1.65
N ASP A 337 22.11 24.79 -2.51
CA ASP A 337 21.11 25.85 -2.65
C ASP A 337 19.66 25.34 -2.60
N GLY A 338 19.46 24.12 -2.07
CA GLY A 338 18.18 23.44 -2.00
C GLY A 338 17.80 22.71 -3.30
N THR A 339 18.70 22.65 -4.29
CA THR A 339 18.49 21.90 -5.53
C THR A 339 19.41 20.69 -5.64
N PHE A 340 18.98 19.70 -6.43
CA PHE A 340 19.70 18.44 -6.62
C PHE A 340 19.96 18.13 -8.10
N SER A 341 21.10 17.47 -8.35
CA SER A 341 21.46 16.94 -9.66
C SER A 341 21.58 15.41 -9.60
N ASP A 342 20.87 14.66 -10.44
CA ASP A 342 21.17 13.23 -10.60
C ASP A 342 22.51 13.06 -11.34
N VAL A 343 23.52 12.60 -10.61
CA VAL A 343 24.90 12.37 -11.09
C VAL A 343 25.19 10.87 -11.24
N THR A 344 24.17 10.02 -11.28
CA THR A 344 24.34 8.55 -11.27
C THR A 344 25.26 8.06 -12.39
N VAL A 345 25.03 8.54 -13.62
CA VAL A 345 25.82 8.12 -14.80
C VAL A 345 27.23 8.71 -14.74
N SER A 346 27.37 10.00 -14.45
CA SER A 346 28.66 10.69 -14.40
C SER A 346 29.55 10.19 -13.25
N ALA A 347 28.96 9.69 -12.16
CA ALA A 347 29.64 9.01 -11.06
C ALA A 347 29.97 7.52 -11.37
N GLY A 348 29.55 6.99 -12.52
CA GLY A 348 29.85 5.62 -12.94
C GLY A 348 28.94 4.54 -12.33
N LEU A 349 27.72 4.90 -11.90
CA LEU A 349 26.74 4.03 -11.24
C LEU A 349 25.54 3.64 -12.13
N GLY A 350 25.51 4.08 -13.39
CA GLY A 350 24.36 4.04 -14.31
C GLY A 350 24.09 2.74 -15.07
#